data_AF-A0AAU9JSA6-F1
#
_entry.id   AF-A0AAU9JSA6-F1
#
_cell.length_a   1.000
_cell.length_b   1.000
_cell.length_c   1.000
_cell.angle_alpha   90.00
_cell.angle_beta   90.00
_cell.angle_gamma   90.00
#
_symmetry.space_group_name_H-M   'P 1'
#
loop_
_entity.id
_entity.type
_entity.pdbx_description
1 polymer ?
#
loop_
_entity_poly.entity_id
_entity_poly.type
_entity_poly.pdbx_seq_one_letter_code
_entity_poly.pdbx_strand_id
1 'polypeptide(L)'
;MVQGRSENTCQYIFNLMQNFPRRWVVFDLRTPEEYSHMRLLRSINVPYSDNYSESPTIDEVRAHARGSRDLFDHRKRFLNIIVYCAEGVAFAREIEHLLTADKCKEVHLLQKNFSDFALNYYFLCTYGINDPYIPKWGYPSEIISLKLYIGDRHHAKDPLIIENLKITHILDATISSEMPFASKGVIYLRLQVKDCNYEDISRYFSIAFDFISTALSKCSNRVLVHCAQGISRSSTLVIMYLMKSRKIGFEEAFEIVKTQRESASPNEGFISQLKSFEKSLMKEYKGT
;
A
#
# COMPACT_ATOMS: atom_id res chain seq x y z
N MET A 1 -25.89 -4.99 11.45
CA MET A 1 -25.43 -5.07 10.05
C MET A 1 -23.92 -4.84 10.05
N VAL A 2 -23.14 -5.91 10.08
CA VAL A 2 -21.68 -5.82 9.98
C VAL A 2 -21.37 -5.58 8.51
N GLN A 3 -20.88 -4.39 8.17
CA GLN A 3 -20.30 -4.10 6.85
C GLN A 3 -19.37 -5.24 6.48
N GLY A 4 -19.61 -5.89 5.35
CA GLY A 4 -18.74 -6.93 4.82
C GLY A 4 -17.33 -6.37 4.72
N ARG A 5 -16.42 -6.85 5.58
CA ARG A 5 -14.98 -6.62 5.39
C ARG A 5 -14.65 -7.28 4.05
N SER A 6 -14.45 -6.45 3.03
CA SER A 6 -13.89 -6.87 1.75
C SER A 6 -12.70 -7.78 2.01
N GLU A 7 -12.59 -8.89 1.26
CA GLU A 7 -11.40 -9.73 1.31
C GLU A 7 -10.14 -8.84 1.20
N ASN A 8 -9.27 -8.87 2.21
CA ASN A 8 -8.08 -8.02 2.24
C ASN A 8 -7.13 -8.48 1.13
N THR A 9 -7.06 -7.71 0.05
CA THR A 9 -6.22 -8.03 -1.10
C THR A 9 -4.74 -7.92 -0.75
N CYS A 10 -3.86 -8.54 -1.55
CA CYS A 10 -2.41 -8.40 -1.37
C CYS A 10 -1.97 -6.92 -1.41
N GLN A 11 -2.61 -6.10 -2.26
CA GLN A 11 -2.39 -4.65 -2.32
C GLN A 11 -2.74 -3.95 -1.01
N TYR A 12 -3.87 -4.30 -0.40
CA TYR A 12 -4.29 -3.73 0.88
C TYR A 12 -3.27 -4.03 1.98
N ILE A 13 -2.82 -5.29 2.09
CA ILE A 13 -1.82 -5.69 3.08
C ILE A 13 -0.48 -4.99 2.83
N PHE A 14 -0.04 -4.93 1.56
CA PHE A 14 1.17 -4.19 1.19
C PHE A 14 1.11 -2.74 1.66
N ASN A 15 0.00 -2.05 1.41
CA ASN A 15 -0.19 -0.65 1.81
C ASN A 15 -0.35 -0.46 3.31
N LEU A 16 -1.03 -1.37 4.01
CA LEU A 16 -1.14 -1.38 5.48
C LEU A 16 0.26 -1.39 6.11
N MET A 17 1.17 -2.22 5.58
CA MET A 17 2.55 -2.29 6.04
C MET A 17 3.32 -0.97 5.84
N GLN A 18 3.02 -0.22 4.78
CA GLN A 18 3.67 1.07 4.48
C GLN A 18 3.07 2.24 5.26
N ASN A 19 1.75 2.25 5.48
CA ASN A 19 1.08 3.30 6.26
C ASN A 19 1.48 3.25 7.75
N PHE A 20 1.79 2.06 8.25
CA PHE A 20 2.14 1.84 9.65
C PHE A 20 3.49 1.12 9.82
N PRO A 21 4.63 1.72 9.42
CA PRO A 21 5.93 1.05 9.50
C PRO A 21 6.22 0.61 10.93
N ARG A 22 6.58 -0.68 11.11
CA ARG A 22 6.87 -1.30 12.42
C ARG A 22 5.69 -1.36 13.39
N ARG A 23 4.46 -1.07 12.94
CA ARG A 23 3.23 -1.21 13.72
C ARG A 23 2.33 -2.29 13.14
N TRP A 24 2.96 -3.38 12.71
CA TRP A 24 2.27 -4.57 12.25
C TRP A 24 3.05 -5.83 12.64
N VAL A 25 2.33 -6.94 12.78
CA VAL A 25 2.89 -8.28 12.98
C VAL A 25 2.15 -9.23 12.04
N VAL A 26 2.89 -10.14 11.39
CA VAL A 26 2.30 -11.17 10.55
C VAL A 26 2.35 -12.50 11.28
N PHE A 27 1.20 -13.15 11.43
CA PHE A 27 1.10 -14.55 11.80
C PHE A 27 0.92 -15.39 10.55
N ASP A 28 1.85 -16.33 10.34
CA ASP A 28 1.86 -17.24 9.22
C ASP A 28 1.38 -18.61 9.70
N LEU A 29 0.15 -18.98 9.30
CA LEU A 29 -0.50 -20.19 9.77
C LEU A 29 -0.13 -21.44 8.95
N ARG A 30 0.78 -21.33 7.98
CA ARG A 30 1.28 -22.49 7.22
C ARG A 30 2.10 -23.45 8.08
N THR A 31 2.34 -24.64 7.55
CA THR A 31 3.21 -25.64 8.19
C THR A 31 4.63 -25.08 8.41
N PRO A 32 5.38 -25.58 9.41
CA PRO A 32 6.77 -25.20 9.61
C PRO A 32 7.64 -25.40 8.37
N GLU A 33 7.39 -26.46 7.60
CA GLU A 33 8.08 -26.78 6.36
C GLU A 33 7.85 -25.68 5.31
N GLU A 34 6.59 -25.31 5.04
CA GLU A 34 6.26 -24.23 4.09
C GLU A 34 6.80 -22.87 4.53
N TYR A 35 6.73 -22.57 5.83
CA TYR A 35 7.25 -21.34 6.42
C TYR A 35 8.79 -21.27 6.34
N SER A 36 9.46 -22.40 6.50
CA SER A 36 10.92 -22.49 6.37
C SER A 36 11.37 -22.26 4.93
N HIS A 37 10.56 -22.70 3.94
CA HIS A 37 10.86 -22.54 2.53
C HIS A 37 10.80 -21.08 2.10
N MET A 38 9.71 -20.36 2.38
CA MET A 38 9.58 -18.94 2.03
C MET A 38 8.51 -18.30 2.91
N ARG A 39 8.78 -17.11 3.44
CA ARG A 39 7.87 -16.39 4.36
C ARG A 39 7.99 -14.88 4.23
N LEU A 40 7.01 -14.16 4.77
CA LEU A 40 7.12 -12.70 4.91
C LEU A 40 8.21 -12.32 5.91
N LEU A 41 8.88 -11.21 5.65
CA LEU A 41 9.89 -10.69 6.57
C LEU A 41 9.24 -10.40 7.93
N ARG A 42 9.89 -10.87 9.01
CA ARG A 42 9.42 -10.72 10.41
C ARG A 42 8.05 -11.36 10.70
N SER A 43 7.55 -12.26 9.85
CA SER A 43 6.38 -13.05 10.23
C SER A 43 6.74 -14.08 11.30
N ILE A 44 5.75 -14.51 12.06
CA ILE A 44 5.86 -15.51 13.12
C ILE A 44 5.04 -16.72 12.68
N ASN A 45 5.64 -17.90 12.69
CA ASN A 45 4.92 -19.12 12.37
C ASN A 45 4.04 -19.54 13.56
N VAL A 46 2.74 -19.62 13.31
CA VAL A 46 1.72 -20.13 14.24
C VAL A 46 0.98 -21.24 13.48
N PRO A 47 1.63 -22.38 13.25
CA PRO A 47 1.19 -23.36 12.27
C PRO A 47 -0.19 -23.89 12.60
N TYR A 48 -1.00 -24.06 11.56
CA TYR A 48 -2.22 -24.86 11.64
C TYR A 48 -1.87 -26.32 11.96
N SER A 49 -2.63 -26.94 12.85
CA SER A 49 -2.46 -28.35 13.21
C SER A 49 -3.79 -29.06 13.08
N ASP A 50 -3.84 -30.05 12.18
CA ASP A 50 -5.02 -30.89 11.91
C ASP A 50 -5.45 -31.73 13.13
N ASN A 51 -4.58 -31.88 14.13
CA ASN A 51 -4.79 -32.77 15.29
C ASN A 51 -5.57 -32.14 16.45
N TYR A 52 -6.05 -30.90 16.33
CA TYR A 52 -6.85 -30.30 17.39
C TYR A 52 -8.34 -30.57 17.17
N SER A 53 -8.90 -31.48 17.97
CA SER A 53 -10.34 -31.57 18.19
C SER A 53 -10.91 -30.37 18.95
N GLU A 54 -10.08 -29.38 19.33
CA GLU A 54 -10.42 -28.21 20.14
C GLU A 54 -9.82 -26.92 19.55
N SER A 55 -10.55 -25.81 19.58
CA SER A 55 -10.05 -24.51 19.08
C SER A 55 -8.76 -24.05 19.83
N PRO A 56 -7.83 -23.35 19.15
CA PRO A 56 -6.58 -22.91 19.77
C PRO A 56 -6.83 -21.94 20.93
N THR A 57 -5.92 -21.89 21.90
CA THR A 57 -5.96 -20.93 23.01
C THR A 57 -5.05 -19.72 22.75
N ILE A 58 -5.33 -18.59 23.40
CA ILE A 58 -4.47 -17.39 23.27
C ILE A 58 -3.05 -17.64 23.81
N ASP A 59 -2.89 -18.54 24.79
CA ASP A 59 -1.59 -18.85 25.38
C ASP A 59 -0.71 -19.71 24.46
N GLU A 60 -1.31 -20.56 23.63
CA GLU A 60 -0.61 -21.25 22.54
C GLU A 60 -0.11 -20.26 21.48
N VAL A 61 -0.96 -19.34 21.04
CA VAL A 61 -0.55 -18.26 20.11
C VAL A 61 0.59 -17.42 20.70
N ARG A 62 0.53 -17.13 22.01
CA ARG A 62 1.61 -16.45 22.75
C ARG A 62 2.90 -17.24 22.78
N ALA A 63 2.83 -18.56 22.90
CA ALA A 63 4.01 -19.41 22.93
C ALA A 63 4.83 -19.30 21.64
N HIS A 64 4.17 -19.21 20.49
CA HIS A 64 4.82 -19.02 19.19
C HIS A 64 5.47 -17.64 19.03
N ALA A 65 4.89 -16.61 19.64
CA ALA A 65 5.36 -15.23 19.52
C ALA A 65 6.18 -14.75 20.74
N ARG A 66 6.78 -15.66 21.53
CA ARG A 66 7.63 -15.33 22.70
C ARG A 66 8.80 -14.38 22.40
N GLY A 67 9.31 -14.39 21.16
CA GLY A 67 10.34 -13.45 20.70
C GLY A 67 9.84 -12.02 20.43
N SER A 68 8.52 -11.83 20.35
CA SER A 68 7.89 -10.56 19.95
C SER A 68 7.22 -9.89 21.14
N ARG A 69 8.05 -9.37 22.06
CA ARG A 69 7.63 -8.72 23.33
C ARG A 69 6.53 -7.66 23.14
N ASP A 70 6.54 -6.96 22.01
CA ASP A 70 5.61 -5.87 21.69
C ASP A 70 4.16 -6.35 21.50
N LEU A 71 3.97 -7.62 21.13
CA LEU A 71 2.66 -8.20 20.79
C LEU A 71 1.80 -8.57 21.99
N PHE A 72 2.42 -8.76 23.16
CA PHE A 72 1.71 -9.20 24.38
C PHE A 72 1.83 -8.24 25.55
N ASP A 73 2.44 -7.09 25.34
CA ASP A 73 2.49 -5.97 26.29
C ASP A 73 1.40 -4.93 25.95
N HIS A 74 1.30 -3.85 26.72
CA HIS A 74 0.39 -2.70 26.49
C HIS A 74 0.46 -2.15 25.05
N ARG A 75 1.55 -2.41 24.32
CA ARG A 75 1.77 -1.98 22.94
C ARG A 75 0.93 -2.71 21.88
N LYS A 76 0.33 -3.85 22.22
CA LYS A 76 -0.53 -4.64 21.30
C LYS A 76 -1.74 -3.88 20.75
N ARG A 77 -2.21 -2.89 21.50
CA ARG A 77 -3.30 -1.96 21.11
C ARG A 77 -2.92 -1.00 19.98
N PHE A 78 -1.65 -0.98 19.57
CA PHE A 78 -1.16 -0.12 18.49
C PHE A 78 -0.63 -0.91 17.28
N LEU A 79 -0.70 -2.25 17.33
CA LEU A 79 -0.22 -3.14 16.27
C LEU A 79 -1.39 -3.62 15.40
N ASN A 80 -1.22 -3.54 14.09
CA ASN A 80 -2.07 -4.24 13.14
C ASN A 80 -1.60 -5.69 13.02
N ILE A 81 -2.47 -6.67 13.29
CA ILE A 81 -2.10 -8.08 13.14
C ILE A 81 -2.61 -8.57 11.80
N ILE A 82 -1.71 -9.14 11.01
CA ILE A 82 -2.04 -9.76 9.73
C ILE A 82 -1.97 -11.27 9.95
N VAL A 83 -3.09 -11.95 9.81
CA VAL A 83 -3.15 -13.41 9.90
C VAL A 83 -3.20 -13.95 8.47
N TYR A 84 -2.16 -14.65 8.08
CA TYR A 84 -2.05 -15.28 6.77
C TYR A 84 -2.38 -16.77 6.87
N CYS A 85 -3.27 -17.22 6.00
CA CYS A 85 -3.77 -18.60 5.97
C CYS A 85 -3.81 -19.11 4.52
N ALA A 86 -3.11 -20.22 4.24
CA ALA A 86 -3.19 -20.91 2.95
C ALA A 86 -4.48 -21.75 2.85
N GLU A 87 -4.73 -22.55 3.89
CA GLU A 87 -5.89 -23.43 4.09
C GLU A 87 -6.38 -23.28 5.54
N GLY A 88 -7.60 -23.73 5.88
CA GLY A 88 -8.09 -23.64 7.27
C GLY A 88 -8.67 -22.27 7.66
N VAL A 89 -9.51 -21.68 6.79
CA VAL A 89 -10.15 -20.37 7.04
C VAL A 89 -10.90 -20.31 8.37
N ALA A 90 -11.50 -21.42 8.81
CA ALA A 90 -12.15 -21.51 10.11
C ALA A 90 -11.17 -21.24 11.27
N PHE A 91 -9.99 -21.85 11.22
CA PHE A 91 -8.94 -21.64 12.21
C PHE A 91 -8.40 -20.20 12.20
N ALA A 92 -8.17 -19.61 11.03
CA ALA A 92 -7.80 -18.20 10.95
C ALA A 92 -8.85 -17.26 11.59
N ARG A 93 -10.14 -17.60 11.49
CA ARG A 93 -11.24 -16.85 12.12
C ARG A 93 -11.25 -17.03 13.63
N GLU A 94 -10.91 -18.21 14.14
CA GLU A 94 -10.74 -18.44 15.58
C GLU A 94 -9.57 -17.61 16.13
N ILE A 95 -8.43 -17.61 15.44
CA ILE A 95 -7.27 -16.75 15.78
C ILE A 95 -7.66 -15.27 15.76
N GLU A 96 -8.40 -14.82 14.74
CA GLU A 96 -8.93 -13.45 14.67
C GLU A 96 -9.81 -13.11 15.90
N HIS A 97 -10.69 -14.03 16.29
CA HIS A 97 -11.56 -13.85 17.45
C HIS A 97 -10.76 -13.74 18.75
N LEU A 98 -9.80 -14.64 18.98
CA LEU A 98 -8.94 -14.65 20.16
C LEU A 98 -8.12 -13.36 20.29
N LEU A 99 -7.50 -12.91 19.19
CA LEU A 99 -6.70 -11.69 19.18
C LEU A 99 -7.53 -10.42 19.39
N THR A 100 -8.75 -10.41 18.85
CA THR A 100 -9.71 -9.33 19.08
C THR A 100 -10.14 -9.30 20.55
N ALA A 101 -10.46 -10.46 21.14
CA ALA A 101 -10.80 -10.58 22.56
C ALA A 101 -9.62 -10.17 23.47
N ASP A 102 -8.38 -10.40 23.05
CA ASP A 102 -7.17 -9.95 23.75
C ASP A 102 -6.85 -8.45 23.54
N LYS A 103 -7.77 -7.68 22.93
CA LYS A 103 -7.69 -6.21 22.74
C LYS A 103 -6.56 -5.77 21.81
N CYS A 104 -6.23 -6.55 20.78
CA CYS A 104 -5.38 -6.10 19.68
C CYS A 104 -6.11 -5.02 18.84
N LYS A 105 -5.38 -4.11 18.18
CA LYS A 105 -5.98 -2.95 17.48
C LYS A 105 -6.93 -3.39 16.37
N GLU A 106 -6.36 -4.04 15.36
CA GLU A 106 -7.05 -4.53 14.19
C GLU A 106 -6.41 -5.84 13.77
N VAL A 107 -7.23 -6.80 13.37
CA VAL A 107 -6.80 -8.08 12.84
C VAL A 107 -7.30 -8.18 11.40
N HIS A 108 -6.36 -8.46 10.51
CA HIS A 108 -6.53 -8.47 9.06
C HIS A 108 -6.25 -9.87 8.55
N LEU A 109 -7.24 -10.53 7.97
CA LEU A 109 -7.01 -11.84 7.35
C LEU A 109 -6.51 -11.65 5.92
N LEU A 110 -5.32 -12.16 5.61
CA LEU A 110 -4.86 -12.36 4.24
C LEU A 110 -5.27 -13.77 3.83
N GLN A 111 -6.43 -13.88 3.17
CA GLN A 111 -7.00 -15.16 2.75
C GLN A 111 -6.53 -15.51 1.34
N LYS A 112 -6.04 -16.75 1.18
CA LYS A 112 -5.56 -17.33 -0.09
C LYS A 112 -4.26 -16.72 -0.62
N ASN A 113 -3.44 -17.61 -1.20
CA ASN A 113 -2.30 -17.35 -2.07
C ASN A 113 -1.20 -16.42 -1.53
N PHE A 114 -0.45 -16.86 -0.51
CA PHE A 114 0.90 -16.29 -0.25
C PHE A 114 1.76 -16.35 -1.50
N SER A 115 1.57 -17.33 -2.38
CA SER A 115 2.20 -17.38 -3.69
C SER A 115 1.93 -16.12 -4.53
N ASP A 116 0.71 -15.58 -4.53
CA ASP A 116 0.38 -14.35 -5.26
C ASP A 116 1.00 -13.13 -4.58
N PHE A 117 0.95 -13.06 -3.24
CA PHE A 117 1.62 -11.98 -2.50
C PHE A 117 3.13 -12.02 -2.77
N ALA A 118 3.75 -13.19 -2.67
CA ALA A 118 5.18 -13.38 -2.87
C ALA A 118 5.58 -13.13 -4.33
N LEU A 119 4.74 -13.47 -5.31
CA LEU A 119 5.00 -13.15 -6.71
C LEU A 119 5.02 -11.63 -6.94
N ASN A 120 4.08 -10.92 -6.33
CA ASN A 120 3.89 -9.49 -6.53
C ASN A 120 4.80 -8.61 -5.66
N TYR A 121 5.15 -9.10 -4.47
CA TYR A 121 5.88 -8.39 -3.42
C TYR A 121 7.04 -9.24 -2.87
N TYR A 122 7.75 -9.95 -3.76
CA TYR A 122 8.85 -10.86 -3.43
C TYR A 122 9.93 -10.22 -2.54
N PHE A 123 10.15 -8.92 -2.69
CA PHE A 123 11.11 -8.12 -1.91
C PHE A 123 10.70 -7.91 -0.44
N LEU A 124 9.51 -8.38 -0.04
CA LEU A 124 9.07 -8.47 1.36
C LEU A 124 9.13 -9.92 1.88
N CYS A 125 9.62 -10.87 1.09
CA CYS A 125 9.74 -12.28 1.44
C CYS A 125 11.20 -12.69 1.70
N THR A 126 11.42 -13.69 2.54
CA THR A 126 12.74 -14.23 2.89
C THR A 126 12.71 -15.76 2.90
N TYR A 127 13.87 -16.34 2.57
CA TYR A 127 14.17 -17.78 2.70
C TYR A 127 14.91 -18.08 4.02
N GLY A 128 15.17 -17.08 4.86
CA GLY A 128 15.84 -17.24 6.16
C GLY A 128 17.36 -17.34 6.13
N ILE A 129 17.98 -17.33 4.94
CA ILE A 129 19.45 -17.45 4.78
C ILE A 129 20.08 -16.05 4.57
N ASN A 130 19.35 -15.11 3.96
CA ASN A 130 19.71 -13.69 3.84
C ASN A 130 18.43 -12.86 3.69
N ASP A 131 18.09 -12.05 4.69
CA ASP A 131 16.91 -11.20 4.60
C ASP A 131 17.09 -10.11 3.53
N PRO A 132 16.07 -9.81 2.71
CA PRO A 132 16.15 -8.75 1.71
C PRO A 132 16.37 -7.39 2.39
N TYR A 133 17.16 -6.54 1.74
CA TYR A 133 17.26 -5.15 2.13
C TYR A 133 15.93 -4.43 1.82
N ILE A 134 15.35 -3.81 2.86
CA ILE A 134 14.16 -2.97 2.72
C ILE A 134 14.58 -1.49 2.73
N PRO A 135 13.98 -0.65 1.86
CA PRO A 135 14.13 0.79 1.90
C PRO A 135 13.95 1.35 3.31
N LYS A 136 14.82 2.28 3.72
CA LYS A 136 14.80 2.88 5.06
C LYS A 136 13.45 3.50 5.42
N TRP A 137 12.75 4.05 4.42
CA TRP A 137 11.49 4.77 4.56
C TRP A 137 10.27 3.94 4.16
N GLY A 138 10.45 2.63 3.92
CA GLY A 138 9.39 1.78 3.36
C GLY A 138 9.19 2.01 1.87
N TYR A 139 8.15 1.39 1.32
CA TYR A 139 7.78 1.54 -0.09
C TYR A 139 6.67 2.60 -0.27
N PRO A 140 6.54 3.20 -1.47
CA PRO A 140 5.37 4.02 -1.80
C PRO A 140 4.08 3.19 -1.77
N SER A 141 2.95 3.85 -1.51
CA SER A 141 1.64 3.20 -1.50
C SER A 141 1.20 2.88 -2.93
N GLU A 142 0.65 1.71 -3.16
CA GLU A 142 0.12 1.24 -4.44
C GLU A 142 -1.35 1.66 -4.60
N ILE A 143 -1.68 2.40 -5.66
CA ILE A 143 -3.04 2.92 -5.92
C ILE A 143 -3.76 2.07 -6.97
N ILE A 144 -3.07 1.75 -8.06
CA ILE A 144 -3.55 0.81 -9.08
C ILE A 144 -2.61 -0.37 -9.08
N SER A 145 -3.19 -1.57 -8.98
CA SER A 145 -2.40 -2.74 -8.67
C SER A 145 -1.24 -2.93 -9.66
N LEU A 146 -0.04 -3.03 -9.12
CA LEU A 146 1.24 -3.21 -9.81
C LEU A 146 1.58 -2.15 -10.87
N LYS A 147 0.89 -1.00 -10.86
CA LYS A 147 0.95 -0.02 -11.94
C LYS A 147 1.18 1.41 -11.48
N LEU A 148 0.40 1.91 -10.52
CA LEU A 148 0.45 3.30 -10.09
C LEU A 148 0.76 3.39 -8.60
N TYR A 149 1.82 4.11 -8.26
CA TYR A 149 2.31 4.29 -6.91
C TYR A 149 2.32 5.77 -6.52
N ILE A 150 2.10 6.05 -5.25
CA ILE A 150 2.22 7.38 -4.65
C ILE A 150 3.28 7.40 -3.54
N GLY A 151 4.21 8.35 -3.60
CA GLY A 151 5.34 8.40 -2.68
C GLY A 151 5.83 9.80 -2.34
N ASP A 152 6.95 9.83 -1.62
CA ASP A 152 7.63 11.05 -1.23
C ASP A 152 8.99 11.19 -1.95
N ARG A 153 9.77 12.21 -1.58
CA ARG A 153 11.09 12.47 -2.17
C ARG A 153 12.11 11.37 -1.88
N HIS A 154 11.97 10.65 -0.77
CA HIS A 154 12.89 9.58 -0.41
C HIS A 154 12.61 8.36 -1.30
N HIS A 155 11.33 8.05 -1.52
CA HIS A 155 10.92 6.97 -2.43
C HIS A 155 11.45 7.19 -3.86
N ALA A 156 11.37 8.42 -4.37
CA ALA A 156 11.82 8.76 -5.71
C ALA A 156 13.34 8.75 -5.91
N LYS A 157 14.13 8.67 -4.83
CA LYS A 157 15.59 8.64 -4.84
C LYS A 157 16.19 7.28 -4.44
N ASP A 158 15.37 6.33 -4.02
CA ASP A 158 15.85 5.04 -3.52
C ASP A 158 15.97 4.02 -4.68
N PRO A 159 17.18 3.53 -5.00
CA PRO A 159 17.37 2.57 -6.09
C PRO A 159 16.63 1.24 -5.86
N LEU A 160 16.48 0.80 -4.60
CA LEU A 160 15.76 -0.44 -4.30
C LEU A 160 14.27 -0.31 -4.65
N ILE A 161 13.67 0.88 -4.48
CA ILE A 161 12.29 1.12 -4.87
C ILE A 161 12.11 1.03 -6.38
N ILE A 162 13.03 1.62 -7.14
CA ILE A 162 12.99 1.56 -8.61
C ILE A 162 13.11 0.14 -9.11
N GLU A 163 14.04 -0.64 -8.54
CA GLU A 163 14.28 -2.03 -8.92
C GLU A 163 13.14 -2.96 -8.49
N ASN A 164 12.80 -2.96 -7.19
CA ASN A 164 11.83 -3.89 -6.62
C ASN A 164 10.43 -3.68 -7.17
N LEU A 165 10.01 -2.41 -7.30
CA LEU A 165 8.71 -2.06 -7.89
C LEU A 165 8.75 -1.91 -9.40
N LYS A 166 9.91 -2.09 -10.05
CA LYS A 166 10.10 -1.96 -11.51
C LYS A 166 9.57 -0.63 -12.05
N ILE A 167 9.88 0.47 -11.37
CA ILE A 167 9.41 1.81 -11.75
C ILE A 167 10.05 2.22 -13.08
N THR A 168 9.20 2.59 -14.04
CA THR A 168 9.61 3.00 -15.39
C THR A 168 9.42 4.50 -15.63
N HIS A 169 8.47 5.10 -14.91
CA HIS A 169 8.07 6.50 -15.08
C HIS A 169 7.94 7.17 -13.72
N ILE A 170 8.42 8.40 -13.61
CA ILE A 170 8.29 9.20 -12.39
C ILE A 170 7.66 10.55 -12.73
N LEU A 171 6.53 10.83 -12.10
CA LEU A 171 5.93 12.16 -12.07
C LEU A 171 6.36 12.86 -10.79
N ASP A 172 7.18 13.88 -10.93
CA ASP A 172 7.73 14.70 -9.85
C ASP A 172 6.97 16.03 -9.72
N ALA A 173 6.22 16.20 -8.62
CA ALA A 173 5.49 17.43 -8.32
C ALA A 173 6.25 18.37 -7.36
N THR A 174 7.59 18.35 -7.37
CA THR A 174 8.43 19.25 -6.57
C THR A 174 9.01 20.40 -7.41
N ILE A 175 9.42 21.48 -6.73
CA ILE A 175 10.01 22.66 -7.38
C ILE A 175 11.42 22.34 -7.92
N SER A 176 12.18 21.57 -7.16
CA SER A 176 13.53 21.15 -7.52
C SER A 176 13.78 19.76 -6.97
N SER A 177 14.18 18.85 -7.86
CA SER A 177 14.69 17.54 -7.49
C SER A 177 15.77 17.08 -8.47
N GLU A 178 16.46 16.01 -8.11
CA GLU A 178 17.35 15.29 -9.00
C GLU A 178 16.55 14.24 -9.78
N MET A 179 17.04 13.83 -10.94
CA MET A 179 16.51 12.71 -11.71
C MET A 179 17.53 11.58 -11.75
N PRO A 180 17.85 10.94 -10.59
CA PRO A 180 19.00 10.06 -10.45
C PRO A 180 18.94 8.80 -11.32
N PHE A 181 17.76 8.46 -11.84
CA PHE A 181 17.53 7.25 -12.63
C PHE A 181 17.27 7.53 -14.12
N ALA A 182 17.39 8.78 -14.57
CA ALA A 182 17.21 9.12 -15.98
C ALA A 182 18.22 8.40 -16.88
N SER A 183 19.47 8.30 -16.44
CA SER A 183 20.52 7.53 -17.12
C SER A 183 20.29 6.02 -17.13
N LYS A 184 19.37 5.52 -16.28
CA LYS A 184 18.94 4.11 -16.22
C LYS A 184 17.65 3.85 -16.99
N GLY A 185 17.20 4.81 -17.80
CA GLY A 185 16.02 4.68 -18.66
C GLY A 185 14.68 5.01 -17.99
N VAL A 186 14.68 5.53 -16.76
CA VAL A 186 13.46 6.03 -16.12
C VAL A 186 13.02 7.33 -16.79
N ILE A 187 11.76 7.40 -17.22
CA ILE A 187 11.19 8.57 -17.89
C ILE A 187 10.59 9.50 -16.84
N TYR A 188 10.91 10.79 -16.90
CA TYR A 188 10.44 11.79 -15.94
C TYR A 188 9.49 12.81 -16.55
N LEU A 189 8.46 13.17 -15.79
CA LEU A 189 7.72 14.42 -15.95
C LEU A 189 7.85 15.24 -14.67
N ARG A 190 8.43 16.44 -14.76
CA ARG A 190 8.51 17.36 -13.63
C ARG A 190 7.49 18.48 -13.77
N LEU A 191 6.69 18.65 -12.72
CA LEU A 191 5.70 19.71 -12.58
C LEU A 191 6.12 20.57 -11.37
N GLN A 192 6.55 21.80 -11.64
CA GLN A 192 6.98 22.70 -10.58
C GLN A 192 5.74 23.25 -9.85
N VAL A 193 5.37 22.59 -8.75
CA VAL A 193 4.18 22.92 -7.96
C VAL A 193 4.57 23.27 -6.52
N LYS A 194 4.22 24.48 -6.08
CA LYS A 194 4.31 24.89 -4.67
C LYS A 194 3.15 24.29 -3.87
N ASP A 195 3.41 23.90 -2.63
CA ASP A 195 2.39 23.31 -1.76
C ASP A 195 1.68 24.38 -0.92
N CYS A 196 0.85 25.18 -1.56
CA CYS A 196 0.11 26.25 -0.90
C CYS A 196 -1.26 26.44 -1.54
N ASN A 197 -2.19 27.01 -0.77
CA ASN A 197 -3.60 27.12 -1.17
C ASN A 197 -3.85 28.00 -2.41
N TYR A 198 -2.86 28.83 -2.80
CA TYR A 198 -2.95 29.74 -3.94
C TYR A 198 -2.17 29.24 -5.18
N GLU A 199 -1.47 28.10 -5.12
CA GLU A 199 -0.83 27.54 -6.30
C GLU A 199 -1.91 26.92 -7.21
N ASP A 200 -1.94 27.33 -8.48
CA ASP A 200 -2.77 26.67 -9.49
C ASP A 200 -2.09 25.40 -10.00
N ILE A 201 -2.40 24.26 -9.39
CA ILE A 201 -1.98 22.93 -9.83
C ILE A 201 -2.82 22.42 -11.00
N SER A 202 -4.05 22.94 -11.16
CA SER A 202 -5.00 22.49 -12.18
C SER A 202 -4.51 22.72 -13.60
N ARG A 203 -3.68 23.76 -13.82
CA ARG A 203 -2.99 24.00 -15.11
C ARG A 203 -2.18 22.79 -15.59
N TYR A 204 -1.75 21.91 -14.69
CA TYR A 204 -0.97 20.72 -15.01
C TYR A 204 -1.79 19.44 -15.16
N PHE A 205 -3.12 19.48 -14.95
CA PHE A 205 -3.94 18.27 -14.96
C PHE A 205 -3.92 17.54 -16.29
N SER A 206 -3.97 18.26 -17.43
CA SER A 206 -3.92 17.63 -18.75
C SER A 206 -2.60 16.89 -18.97
N ILE A 207 -1.46 17.57 -18.81
CA ILE A 207 -0.14 16.96 -19.04
C ILE A 207 0.17 15.82 -18.06
N ALA A 208 -0.27 15.95 -16.80
CA ALA A 208 -0.14 14.88 -15.81
C ALA A 208 -0.99 13.66 -16.18
N PHE A 209 -2.24 13.88 -16.60
CA PHE A 209 -3.14 12.82 -17.04
C PHE A 209 -2.56 12.07 -18.24
N ASP A 210 -2.12 12.81 -19.27
CA ASP A 210 -1.58 12.23 -20.49
C ASP A 210 -0.32 11.41 -20.22
N PHE A 211 0.58 11.91 -19.35
CA PHE A 211 1.77 11.18 -18.94
C PHE A 211 1.45 9.86 -18.24
N ILE A 212 0.57 9.89 -17.22
CA ILE A 212 0.20 8.67 -16.48
C ILE A 212 -0.55 7.70 -17.40
N SER A 213 -1.55 8.19 -18.14
CA SER A 213 -2.38 7.37 -19.03
C SER A 213 -1.55 6.71 -20.14
N THR A 214 -0.69 7.48 -20.81
CA THR A 214 0.20 6.97 -21.86
C THR A 214 1.17 5.94 -21.31
N ALA A 215 1.78 6.20 -20.14
CA ALA A 215 2.66 5.22 -19.51
C ALA A 215 1.91 3.92 -19.20
N LEU A 216 0.73 4.00 -18.58
CA LEU A 216 -0.04 2.84 -18.11
C LEU A 216 -0.77 2.06 -19.22
N SER A 217 -0.79 2.57 -20.45
CA SER A 217 -1.26 1.84 -21.64
C SER A 217 -0.43 0.58 -21.92
N LYS A 218 0.83 0.53 -21.47
CA LYS A 218 1.69 -0.66 -21.57
C LYS A 218 1.68 -1.44 -20.26
N CYS A 219 1.39 -2.75 -20.30
CA CYS A 219 1.31 -3.59 -19.11
C CYS A 219 2.62 -3.68 -18.30
N SER A 220 3.78 -3.53 -18.95
CA SER A 220 5.09 -3.57 -18.30
C SER A 220 5.44 -2.28 -17.54
N ASN A 221 4.75 -1.18 -17.81
CA ASN A 221 5.08 0.12 -17.27
C ASN A 221 4.44 0.34 -15.91
N ARG A 222 5.20 1.03 -15.07
CA ARG A 222 4.83 1.40 -13.70
C ARG A 222 5.23 2.83 -13.43
N VAL A 223 4.32 3.59 -12.82
CA VAL A 223 4.43 5.02 -12.60
C VAL A 223 4.50 5.29 -11.10
N LEU A 224 5.50 6.05 -10.67
CA LEU A 224 5.56 6.65 -9.33
C LEU A 224 5.22 8.14 -9.42
N VAL A 225 4.16 8.56 -8.75
CA VAL A 225 3.81 9.97 -8.56
C VAL A 225 4.29 10.40 -7.18
N HIS A 226 5.16 11.40 -7.10
CA HIS A 226 5.67 11.86 -5.81
C HIS A 226 5.69 13.39 -5.68
N CYS A 227 5.76 13.83 -4.44
CA CYS A 227 6.10 15.21 -4.10
C CYS A 227 7.14 15.21 -2.97
N ALA A 228 7.18 16.25 -2.14
CA ALA A 228 8.13 16.30 -1.02
C ALA A 228 7.81 15.26 0.08
N GLN A 229 6.53 15.15 0.46
CA GLN A 229 6.06 14.30 1.58
C GLN A 229 5.07 13.20 1.14
N GLY A 230 4.64 13.23 -0.12
CA GLY A 230 3.59 12.33 -0.60
C GLY A 230 2.21 12.60 0.01
N ILE A 231 1.94 13.81 0.52
CA ILE A 231 0.72 14.13 1.27
C ILE A 231 -0.28 14.91 0.40
N SER A 232 0.14 16.04 -0.17
CA SER A 232 -0.75 16.99 -0.82
C SER A 232 -0.66 16.93 -2.36
N ARG A 233 0.36 17.54 -2.98
CA ARG A 233 0.51 17.64 -4.46
C ARG A 233 0.40 16.32 -5.22
N SER A 234 1.14 15.30 -4.80
CA SER A 234 1.11 13.99 -5.45
C SER A 234 -0.27 13.33 -5.31
N SER A 235 -0.90 13.46 -4.15
CA SER A 235 -2.26 12.94 -3.91
C SER A 235 -3.25 13.66 -4.82
N THR A 236 -3.16 14.98 -4.96
CA THR A 236 -3.99 15.76 -5.88
C THR A 236 -3.91 15.23 -7.32
N LEU A 237 -2.71 15.00 -7.83
CA LEU A 237 -2.51 14.51 -9.21
C LEU A 237 -3.03 13.08 -9.40
N VAL A 238 -2.86 12.21 -8.40
CA VAL A 238 -3.41 10.85 -8.45
C VAL A 238 -4.94 10.86 -8.38
N ILE A 239 -5.53 11.67 -7.49
CA ILE A 239 -6.99 11.82 -7.37
C ILE A 239 -7.57 12.31 -8.71
N MET A 240 -6.97 13.36 -9.29
CA MET A 240 -7.33 13.87 -10.61
C MET A 240 -7.28 12.77 -11.67
N TYR A 241 -6.20 11.97 -11.69
CA TYR A 241 -6.05 10.87 -12.63
C TYR A 241 -7.17 9.83 -12.47
N LEU A 242 -7.51 9.44 -11.23
CA LEU A 242 -8.60 8.49 -10.96
C LEU A 242 -9.96 9.04 -11.39
N MET A 243 -10.27 10.31 -11.07
CA MET A 243 -11.51 10.97 -11.47
C MET A 243 -11.72 10.90 -12.99
N LYS A 244 -10.70 11.26 -13.77
CA LYS A 244 -10.80 11.27 -15.23
C LYS A 244 -10.75 9.86 -15.83
N SER A 245 -9.84 9.00 -15.39
CA SER A 245 -9.66 7.65 -15.98
C SER A 245 -10.79 6.69 -15.67
N ARG A 246 -11.45 6.84 -14.51
CA ARG A 246 -12.56 5.96 -14.08
C ARG A 246 -13.93 6.62 -14.19
N LYS A 247 -13.99 7.89 -14.62
CA LYS A 247 -15.22 8.69 -14.69
C LYS A 247 -15.96 8.76 -13.34
N ILE A 248 -15.20 8.91 -12.25
CA ILE A 248 -15.72 9.01 -10.88
C ILE A 248 -15.58 10.42 -10.32
N GLY A 249 -16.36 10.72 -9.29
CA GLY A 249 -16.33 12.02 -8.61
C GLY A 249 -15.11 12.22 -7.71
N PHE A 250 -14.95 13.44 -7.20
CA PHE A 250 -13.85 13.78 -6.29
C PHE A 250 -13.90 12.95 -5.00
N GLU A 251 -15.07 12.85 -4.35
CA GLU A 251 -15.22 12.15 -3.08
C GLU A 251 -14.83 10.67 -3.19
N GLU A 252 -15.26 9.98 -4.25
CA GLU A 252 -14.92 8.58 -4.49
C GLU A 252 -13.42 8.40 -4.79
N ALA A 253 -12.85 9.24 -5.67
CA ALA A 253 -11.43 9.19 -6.00
C ALA A 253 -10.54 9.51 -4.78
N PHE A 254 -10.94 10.48 -3.96
CA PHE A 254 -10.27 10.81 -2.71
C PHE A 254 -10.30 9.63 -1.74
N GLU A 255 -11.45 8.99 -1.56
CA GLU A 255 -11.59 7.85 -0.65
C GLU A 255 -10.73 6.65 -1.07
N ILE A 256 -10.66 6.37 -2.38
CA ILE A 256 -9.75 5.34 -2.92
C ILE A 256 -8.31 5.65 -2.53
N VAL A 257 -7.84 6.87 -2.74
CA VAL A 257 -6.46 7.26 -2.42
C VAL A 257 -6.23 7.26 -0.90
N LYS A 258 -7.18 7.76 -0.12
CA LYS A 258 -7.10 7.84 1.34
C LYS A 258 -7.03 6.46 2.00
N THR A 259 -7.81 5.51 1.48
CA THR A 259 -7.80 4.11 1.94
C THR A 259 -6.44 3.45 1.69
N GLN A 260 -5.83 3.70 0.53
CA GLN A 260 -4.51 3.11 0.21
C GLN A 260 -3.34 3.88 0.86
N ARG A 261 -3.52 5.18 1.13
CA ARG A 261 -2.53 6.05 1.75
C ARG A 261 -3.17 6.96 2.79
N GLU A 262 -3.11 6.54 4.05
CA GLU A 262 -3.76 7.26 5.17
C GLU A 262 -3.26 8.71 5.30
N SER A 263 -2.00 8.97 4.96
CA SER A 263 -1.43 10.32 5.02
C SER A 263 -1.88 11.25 3.89
N ALA A 264 -2.64 10.77 2.90
CA ALA A 264 -3.14 11.60 1.81
C ALA A 264 -4.03 12.72 2.35
N SER A 265 -3.65 13.96 2.04
CA SER A 265 -4.34 15.18 2.47
C SER A 265 -3.92 16.32 1.53
N PRO A 266 -4.57 16.45 0.35
CA PRO A 266 -4.46 17.65 -0.47
C PRO A 266 -4.79 18.90 0.35
N ASN A 267 -4.06 19.99 0.11
CA ASN A 267 -4.41 21.27 0.72
C ASN A 267 -5.77 21.79 0.21
N GLU A 268 -6.39 22.72 0.93
CA GLU A 268 -7.75 23.20 0.66
C GLU A 268 -7.90 23.87 -0.72
N GLY A 269 -6.84 24.55 -1.19
CA GLY A 269 -6.79 25.14 -2.53
C GLY A 269 -6.84 24.08 -3.61
N PHE A 270 -6.10 22.98 -3.43
CA PHE A 270 -6.11 21.85 -4.36
C PHE A 270 -7.43 21.07 -4.32
N ILE A 271 -8.06 20.90 -3.15
CA ILE A 271 -9.40 20.31 -3.05
C ILE A 271 -10.40 21.15 -3.85
N SER A 272 -10.36 22.47 -3.71
CA SER A 272 -11.23 23.38 -4.46
C SER A 272 -11.02 23.29 -5.97
N GLN A 273 -9.77 23.13 -6.41
CA GLN A 273 -9.42 22.91 -7.82
C GLN A 273 -9.89 21.54 -8.34
N LEU A 274 -9.78 20.46 -7.55
CA LEU A 274 -10.32 19.14 -7.91
C LEU A 274 -11.85 19.15 -8.06
N LYS A 275 -12.57 19.80 -7.13
CA LYS A 275 -14.03 19.96 -7.23
C LYS A 275 -14.45 20.82 -8.42
N SER A 276 -13.64 21.82 -8.78
CA SER A 276 -13.87 22.61 -10.00
C SER A 276 -13.61 21.77 -11.26
N PHE A 277 -12.60 20.91 -11.23
CA PHE A 277 -12.29 19.97 -12.31
C PHE A 277 -13.38 18.92 -12.50
N GLU A 278 -13.96 18.37 -11.42
CA GLU A 278 -15.11 17.48 -11.49
C GLU A 278 -16.27 18.09 -12.29
N LYS A 279 -16.61 19.37 -12.04
CA LYS A 279 -17.66 20.09 -12.80
C LYS A 279 -17.32 20.17 -14.28
N SER A 280 -16.04 20.31 -14.64
CA SER A 280 -15.60 20.32 -16.04
C SER A 280 -15.74 18.94 -16.69
N LEU A 281 -15.36 17.87 -15.99
CA LEU A 281 -15.52 16.48 -16.45
C LEU A 281 -17.00 16.12 -16.66
N MET A 282 -17.89 16.53 -15.75
CA MET A 282 -19.33 16.27 -15.90
C MET A 282 -19.92 16.94 -17.15
N LYS A 283 -19.39 18.10 -17.56
CA LYS A 283 -19.80 18.76 -18.81
C LYS A 283 -19.27 17.99 -20.02
N GLU A 284 -18.02 17.54 -19.97
CA GLU A 284 -17.41 16.71 -21.01
C GLU A 284 -18.20 15.42 -21.23
N TYR A 285 -18.55 14.70 -20.15
CA TYR A 285 -19.29 13.43 -20.23
C TYR A 285 -20.75 13.55 -20.68
N LYS A 286 -21.36 14.74 -20.53
CA LYS A 286 -22.72 15.03 -21.02
C LYS A 286 -22.74 15.47 -22.49
N GLY A 287 -21.59 15.90 -23.02
CA GLY A 287 -21.44 16.35 -24.41
C GLY A 287 -20.97 15.25 -25.37
N THR A 288 -20.68 14.05 -24.86
CA THR A 288 -20.34 12.81 -25.60
C THR A 288 -21.46 11.81 -25.52
#